data_AF-A0A529SHD3-F1
#
_entry.id   AF-A0A529SHD3-F1
#
_cell.length_a   1.000
_cell.length_b   1.000
_cell.length_c   1.000
_cell.angle_alpha   90.00
_cell.angle_beta   90.00
_cell.angle_gamma   90.00
#
_symmetry.space_group_name_H-M   'P 1'
#
loop_
_entity.id
_entity.type
_entity.pdbx_description
1 polymer ?
#
loop_
_entity_poly.entity_id
_entity_poly.type
_entity_poly.pdbx_seq_one_letter_code
_entity_poly.pdbx_strand_id
1 'polypeptide(L)'
;SKGWFVKPNRLGAKIGIWPDSHIADLGHALELSRRVFSHYRDDVVVQPYVAGRNVRASFLGLKPETGIEALGIFFVDSGGDFQTMADSMALYGETGQAAKDAGTYVEPELEAVGASQPEAARKIRAIAQNLIGG
;
A
#
# COMPACT_ATOMS: atom_id res chain seq x y z
N SER A 1 2.73 -22.04 3.95
CA SER A 1 1.99 -20.80 3.67
C SER A 1 2.38 -19.77 4.72
N LYS A 2 2.68 -18.51 4.36
CA LYS A 2 2.99 -17.43 5.33
C LYS A 2 1.73 -16.83 5.98
N GLY A 3 0.56 -17.43 5.80
CA GLY A 3 -0.73 -16.91 6.27
C GLY A 3 -1.48 -16.15 5.18
N TRP A 4 -2.49 -15.39 5.59
CA TRP A 4 -3.35 -14.60 4.72
C TRP A 4 -3.30 -13.12 5.10
N PHE A 5 -3.57 -12.28 4.11
CA PHE A 5 -3.86 -10.87 4.31
C PHE A 5 -5.37 -10.64 4.18
N VAL A 6 -5.97 -10.01 5.20
CA VAL A 6 -7.39 -9.69 5.27
C VAL A 6 -7.54 -8.18 5.25
N LYS A 7 -8.25 -7.67 4.26
CA LYS A 7 -8.51 -6.23 4.10
C LYS A 7 -9.93 -5.97 3.57
N PRO A 8 -10.50 -4.78 3.81
CA PRO A 8 -11.75 -4.40 3.18
C PRO A 8 -11.67 -4.45 1.66
N ASN A 9 -12.78 -4.77 1.03
CA ASN A 9 -12.86 -4.94 -0.41
C ASN A 9 -12.86 -3.59 -1.14
N ARG A 10 -13.60 -2.61 -0.61
CA ARG A 10 -13.94 -1.35 -1.28
C ARG A 10 -13.35 -0.12 -0.60
N LEU A 11 -12.90 -0.23 0.65
CA LEU A 11 -12.35 0.90 1.39
C LEU A 11 -10.92 1.20 0.94
N GLY A 12 -10.73 2.36 0.31
CA GLY A 12 -9.41 2.88 -0.07
C GLY A 12 -8.59 3.37 1.13
N ALA A 13 -7.46 4.03 0.87
CA ALA A 13 -6.65 4.73 1.88
C ALA A 13 -6.29 3.90 3.13
N LYS A 14 -6.14 2.58 2.99
CA LYS A 14 -5.79 1.65 4.09
C LYS A 14 -6.82 1.60 5.23
N ILE A 15 -8.01 2.15 5.03
CA ILE A 15 -9.10 2.09 6.01
C ILE A 15 -9.43 0.62 6.28
N GLY A 16 -9.60 0.27 7.56
CA GLY A 16 -9.92 -1.09 7.99
C GLY A 16 -8.78 -2.11 7.81
N ILE A 17 -7.54 -1.65 7.58
CA ILE A 17 -6.34 -2.48 7.69
C ILE A 17 -5.73 -2.27 9.08
N TRP A 18 -5.53 -3.33 9.85
CA TRP A 18 -5.01 -3.29 11.23
C TRP A 18 -3.74 -4.14 11.36
N PRO A 19 -2.99 -4.05 12.48
CA PRO A 19 -1.81 -4.91 12.68
C PRO A 19 -2.13 -6.41 12.59
N ASP A 20 -3.35 -6.82 12.93
CA ASP A 20 -3.83 -8.19 12.82
C ASP A 20 -4.42 -8.54 11.44
N SER A 21 -4.32 -7.67 10.43
CA SER A 21 -4.70 -7.99 9.05
C SER A 21 -3.82 -9.05 8.40
N HIS A 22 -2.65 -9.36 8.96
CA HIS A 22 -1.86 -10.54 8.61
C HIS A 22 -2.16 -11.67 9.60
N ILE A 23 -2.83 -12.72 9.12
CA ILE A 23 -3.36 -13.82 9.94
C ILE A 23 -2.73 -15.16 9.58
N ALA A 24 -2.64 -16.06 10.56
CA ALA A 24 -2.19 -17.44 10.37
C ALA A 24 -3.33 -18.47 10.35
N ASP A 25 -4.55 -18.07 10.75
CA ASP A 25 -5.72 -18.92 10.86
C ASP A 25 -6.96 -18.29 10.21
N LEU A 26 -7.82 -19.10 9.58
CA LEU A 26 -9.01 -18.62 8.89
C LEU A 26 -10.16 -18.23 9.84
N GLY A 27 -10.10 -18.62 11.12
CA GLY A 27 -11.10 -18.22 12.11
C GLY A 27 -11.03 -16.71 12.38
N HIS A 28 -9.81 -16.20 12.55
CA HIS A 28 -9.52 -14.77 12.70
C HIS A 28 -9.92 -13.98 11.44
N ALA A 29 -9.85 -14.59 10.25
CA ALA A 29 -10.36 -13.96 9.03
C ALA A 29 -11.86 -13.62 9.12
N LEU A 30 -12.66 -14.52 9.71
CA LEU A 30 -14.09 -14.32 9.90
C LEU A 30 -14.38 -13.24 10.94
N GLU A 31 -13.58 -13.18 12.00
CA GLU A 31 -13.68 -12.13 13.02
C GLU A 31 -13.39 -10.75 12.43
N LEU A 32 -12.31 -10.63 11.65
CA LEU A 32 -11.98 -9.40 10.93
C LEU A 32 -13.08 -9.03 9.91
N SER A 33 -13.63 -10.01 9.20
CA SER A 33 -14.76 -9.80 8.30
C SER A 33 -15.96 -9.16 9.02
N ARG A 34 -16.35 -9.72 10.17
CA ARG A 34 -17.45 -9.17 10.99
C ARG A 34 -17.14 -7.77 11.51
N ARG A 35 -15.90 -7.52 11.93
CA ARG A 35 -15.44 -6.20 12.38
C ARG A 35 -15.56 -5.16 11.26
N VAL A 36 -15.00 -5.44 10.09
CA VAL A 36 -15.09 -4.55 8.91
C VAL A 36 -16.53 -4.28 8.54
N PHE A 37 -17.37 -5.32 8.46
CA PHE A 37 -18.78 -5.16 8.14
C PHE A 37 -19.52 -4.31 9.18
N SER A 38 -19.25 -4.52 10.47
CA SER A 38 -19.89 -3.75 11.55
C SER A 38 -19.55 -2.25 11.48
N HIS A 39 -18.29 -1.90 11.19
CA HIS A 39 -17.85 -0.50 11.14
C HIS A 39 -18.20 0.19 9.82
N TYR A 40 -18.09 -0.53 8.70
CA TYR A 40 -18.06 0.09 7.37
C TYR A 40 -19.10 -0.47 6.40
N ARG A 41 -19.84 -1.52 6.79
CA ARG A 41 -20.79 -2.23 5.92
C ARG A 41 -20.13 -2.75 4.63
N ASP A 42 -18.84 -3.06 4.72
CA ASP A 42 -18.06 -3.64 3.63
C ASP A 42 -17.67 -5.08 3.94
N ASP A 43 -17.43 -5.84 2.87
CA ASP A 43 -16.89 -7.19 2.95
C ASP A 43 -15.36 -7.15 2.99
N VAL A 44 -14.73 -8.28 3.30
CA VAL A 44 -13.27 -8.42 3.22
C VAL A 44 -12.85 -9.32 2.08
N VAL A 45 -11.68 -9.02 1.52
CA VAL A 45 -10.93 -9.93 0.66
C VAL A 45 -9.90 -10.65 1.52
N VAL A 46 -9.83 -11.97 1.37
CA VAL A 46 -8.80 -12.83 1.97
C VAL A 46 -7.88 -13.31 0.85
N GLN A 47 -6.59 -12.97 0.94
CA GLN A 47 -5.60 -13.30 -0.08
C GLN A 47 -4.34 -13.89 0.55
N PRO A 48 -3.54 -14.70 -0.18
CA PRO A 48 -2.25 -15.15 0.31
C PRO A 48 -1.37 -13.96 0.74
N TYR A 49 -0.72 -14.09 1.89
CA TYR A 49 0.19 -13.06 2.37
C TYR A 49 1.52 -13.08 1.60
N VAL A 50 1.96 -11.90 1.16
CA VAL A 50 3.25 -11.69 0.46
C VAL A 50 4.11 -10.77 1.32
N ALA A 51 5.15 -11.35 1.93
CA ALA A 51 6.11 -10.60 2.74
C ALA A 51 7.09 -9.79 1.86
N GLY A 52 7.63 -8.70 2.40
CA GLY A 52 8.62 -7.87 1.71
C GLY A 52 8.31 -6.38 1.80
N ARG A 53 9.06 -5.56 1.06
CA ARG A 53 8.89 -4.11 1.05
C ARG A 53 7.84 -3.69 0.03
N ASN A 54 6.97 -2.76 0.40
CA ASN A 54 6.03 -2.16 -0.56
C ASN A 54 6.77 -1.23 -1.52
N VAL A 55 6.42 -1.35 -2.79
CA VAL A 55 6.87 -0.45 -3.85
C VAL A 55 5.64 0.18 -4.51
N ARG A 56 5.69 1.49 -4.70
CA ARG A 56 4.72 2.22 -5.51
C ARG A 56 5.34 2.57 -6.85
N ALA A 57 4.72 2.06 -7.91
CA ALA A 57 4.99 2.47 -9.28
C ALA A 57 3.89 3.46 -9.70
N SER A 58 4.25 4.72 -9.91
CA SER A 58 3.34 5.80 -10.28
C SER A 58 3.65 6.27 -11.70
N PHE A 59 2.62 6.40 -12.52
CA PHE A 59 2.74 6.91 -13.89
C PHE A 59 1.97 8.22 -14.02
N LEU A 60 2.62 9.25 -14.55
CA LEU A 60 1.99 10.53 -14.85
C LEU A 60 2.30 10.92 -16.30
N GLY A 61 1.44 10.47 -17.23
CA GLY A 61 1.52 10.81 -18.64
C GLY A 61 0.70 12.07 -18.96
N LEU A 62 1.32 13.25 -18.87
CA LEU A 62 0.66 14.51 -19.26
C LEU A 62 0.64 14.73 -20.78
N LYS A 63 1.49 14.01 -21.52
CA LYS A 63 1.59 14.09 -22.99
C LYS A 63 1.34 12.72 -23.63
N PRO A 64 0.67 12.65 -24.79
CA PRO A 64 0.38 11.38 -25.47
C PRO A 64 1.62 10.50 -25.72
N GLU A 65 2.77 11.11 -25.98
CA GLU A 65 4.04 10.44 -26.25
C GLU A 65 4.82 10.00 -25.00
N THR A 66 4.24 10.20 -23.80
CA THR A 66 4.91 9.82 -22.55
C THR A 66 5.01 8.30 -22.44
N GLY A 67 6.23 7.79 -22.41
CA GLY A 67 6.50 6.36 -22.30
C GLY A 67 6.86 5.94 -20.88
N ILE A 68 7.25 4.67 -20.76
CA ILE A 68 7.58 3.99 -19.51
C ILE A 68 8.70 4.67 -18.71
N GLU A 69 9.51 5.51 -19.35
CA GLU A 69 10.54 6.31 -18.71
C GLU A 69 9.98 7.25 -17.64
N ALA A 70 8.73 7.71 -17.79
CA ALA A 70 8.04 8.55 -16.80
C ALA A 70 7.52 7.78 -15.58
N LEU A 71 7.66 6.45 -15.54
CA LEU A 71 7.28 5.65 -14.39
C LEU A 71 8.23 5.92 -13.21
N GLY A 72 7.70 6.56 -12.18
CA GLY A 72 8.35 6.71 -10.88
C GLY A 72 8.19 5.43 -10.06
N ILE A 73 9.28 4.88 -9.53
CA ILE A 73 9.29 3.62 -8.76
C ILE A 73 9.99 3.86 -7.43
N PHE A 74 9.22 3.90 -6.35
CA PHE A 74 9.69 4.27 -5.02
C PHE A 74 9.27 3.24 -3.98
N PHE A 75 10.13 3.02 -2.98
CA PHE A 75 9.70 2.31 -1.78
C PHE A 75 8.66 3.14 -1.03
N VAL A 76 7.70 2.44 -0.44
CA VAL A 76 6.75 3.03 0.52
C VAL A 76 7.11 2.42 1.87
N ASP A 77 7.94 3.14 2.63
CA ASP A 77 8.31 2.69 3.96
C ASP A 77 7.13 2.85 4.93
N SER A 78 6.94 1.84 5.76
CA SER A 78 5.95 1.81 6.82
C SER A 78 6.48 1.13 8.09
N GLY A 79 7.79 0.89 8.17
CA GLY A 79 8.40 0.12 9.26
C GLY A 79 8.02 -1.37 9.26
N GLY A 80 7.32 -1.86 8.23
CA GLY A 80 6.86 -3.23 8.11
C GLY A 80 6.44 -3.59 6.69
N ASP A 81 5.86 -4.78 6.53
CA ASP A 81 5.46 -5.32 5.22
C ASP A 81 4.20 -4.65 4.63
N PHE A 82 3.42 -3.92 5.43
CA PHE A 82 2.24 -3.17 4.99
C PHE A 82 1.93 -1.97 5.89
N GLN A 83 1.18 -1.01 5.35
CA GLN A 83 0.64 0.13 6.09
C GLN A 83 -0.73 -0.20 6.67
N THR A 84 -0.92 0.14 7.95
CA THR A 84 -2.20 0.08 8.65
C THR A 84 -3.01 1.37 8.46
N MET A 85 -4.26 1.34 8.89
CA MET A 85 -5.11 2.52 9.00
C MET A 85 -4.49 3.57 9.92
N ALA A 86 -3.83 3.17 11.01
CA ALA A 86 -3.17 4.08 11.93
C ALA A 86 -2.03 4.86 11.24
N ASP A 87 -1.23 4.16 10.44
CA ASP A 87 -0.16 4.78 9.65
C ASP A 87 -0.72 5.79 8.64
N SER A 88 -1.85 5.45 7.99
CA SER A 88 -2.51 6.38 7.06
C SER A 88 -3.09 7.61 7.78
N MET A 89 -3.64 7.45 8.98
CA MET A 89 -4.18 8.57 9.75
C MET A 89 -3.08 9.52 10.23
N ALA A 90 -1.92 8.97 10.62
CA ALA A 90 -0.74 9.76 11.00
C ALA A 90 -0.20 10.63 9.86
N LEU A 91 -0.33 10.18 8.61
CA LEU A 91 0.14 10.91 7.44
C LEU A 91 -0.89 11.88 6.85
N TYR A 92 -2.15 11.44 6.72
CA TYR A 92 -3.15 12.14 5.89
C TYR A 92 -4.51 12.35 6.58
N GLY A 93 -4.72 11.75 7.75
CA GLY A 93 -5.94 11.96 8.54
C GLY A 93 -5.88 13.22 9.40
N GLU A 94 -6.82 13.33 10.34
CA GLU A 94 -6.84 14.42 11.33
C GLU A 94 -5.51 14.54 12.09
N THR A 95 -4.85 13.41 12.37
CA THR A 95 -3.54 13.38 13.02
C THR A 95 -2.45 14.01 12.15
N GLY A 96 -2.43 13.69 10.85
CA GLY A 96 -1.49 14.30 9.91
C GLY A 96 -1.72 15.80 9.75
N GLN A 97 -2.98 16.23 9.72
CA GLN A 97 -3.30 17.66 9.69
C GLN A 97 -2.88 18.37 10.98
N ALA A 98 -3.17 17.79 12.16
CA ALA A 98 -2.73 18.34 13.43
C ALA A 98 -1.20 18.43 13.54
N ALA A 99 -0.46 17.45 13.00
CA ALA A 99 1.00 17.50 12.94
C ALA A 99 1.50 18.63 12.01
N LYS A 100 0.81 18.90 10.90
CA LYS A 100 1.13 20.03 10.02
C LYS A 100 0.87 21.36 10.74
N ASP A 101 -0.28 21.47 11.40
CA ASP A 101 -0.67 22.68 12.15
C ASP A 101 0.28 22.95 13.32
N ALA A 102 0.78 21.88 13.96
CA ALA A 102 1.78 21.96 15.04
C ALA A 102 3.23 22.10 14.55
N GLY A 103 3.49 22.06 13.23
CA GLY A 103 4.83 22.11 12.66
C GLY A 103 5.71 20.90 12.95
N THR A 104 5.12 19.76 13.36
CA THR A 104 5.82 18.51 13.68
C THR A 104 5.73 17.45 12.58
N TYR A 105 5.00 17.75 11.50
CA TYR A 105 4.87 16.85 10.36
C TYR A 105 6.22 16.64 9.65
N VAL A 106 6.56 15.36 9.42
CA VAL A 106 7.74 14.95 8.66
C VAL A 106 7.26 14.30 7.36
N GLU A 107 7.67 14.85 6.22
CA GLU A 107 7.36 14.27 4.92
C GLU A 107 8.10 12.92 4.79
N PRO A 108 7.41 11.83 4.39
CA PRO A 108 8.06 10.55 4.15
C PRO A 108 9.14 10.65 3.06
N GLU A 109 10.30 10.07 3.32
CA GLU A 109 11.38 9.99 2.33
C GLU A 109 10.97 9.04 1.19
N LEU A 110 11.15 9.51 -0.06
CA LEU A 110 10.91 8.72 -1.25
C LEU A 110 12.23 8.11 -1.74
N GLU A 111 12.54 6.89 -1.30
CA GLU A 111 13.70 6.14 -1.79
C GLU A 111 13.40 5.53 -3.17
N ALA A 112 14.14 5.93 -4.20
CA ALA A 112 14.02 5.35 -5.53
C ALA A 112 14.52 3.89 -5.54
N VAL A 113 13.67 2.95 -5.97
CA VAL A 113 14.03 1.52 -6.01
C VAL A 113 15.24 1.28 -6.92
N GLY A 114 15.36 2.03 -8.01
CA GLY A 114 16.48 1.90 -8.94
C GLY A 114 17.85 2.26 -8.35
N ALA A 115 17.88 3.06 -7.29
CA ALA A 115 19.13 3.46 -6.64
C ALA A 115 19.75 2.32 -5.82
N SER A 116 18.93 1.50 -5.16
CA SER A 116 19.39 0.38 -4.32
C SER A 116 19.17 -1.00 -4.95
N GLN A 117 18.17 -1.15 -5.82
CA GLN A 117 17.77 -2.42 -6.44
C GLN A 117 17.46 -2.26 -7.94
N PRO A 118 18.48 -2.04 -8.79
CA PRO A 118 18.29 -1.76 -10.22
C PRO A 118 17.58 -2.88 -10.98
N GLU A 119 17.86 -4.14 -10.65
CA GLU A 119 17.19 -5.30 -11.27
C GLU A 119 15.69 -5.38 -10.91
N ALA A 120 15.32 -5.01 -9.69
CA ALA A 120 13.92 -4.96 -9.29
C ALA A 120 13.17 -3.85 -10.06
N ALA A 121 13.77 -2.66 -10.15
CA ALA A 121 13.22 -1.56 -10.93
C ALA A 121 13.05 -1.93 -12.42
N ARG A 122 14.03 -2.63 -13.02
CA ARG A 122 13.95 -3.11 -14.40
C ARG A 122 12.79 -4.08 -14.62
N LYS A 123 12.59 -5.04 -13.70
CA LYS A 123 11.47 -5.99 -13.76
C LYS A 123 10.12 -5.29 -13.62
N ILE A 124 10.00 -4.32 -12.71
CA ILE A 124 8.79 -3.51 -12.55
C ILE A 124 8.46 -2.75 -13.84
N ARG A 125 9.45 -2.12 -14.48
CA ARG A 125 9.25 -1.45 -15.77
C ARG A 125 8.78 -2.41 -16.86
N ALA A 126 9.37 -3.60 -16.94
CA ALA A 126 8.95 -4.60 -17.92
C ALA A 126 7.50 -5.06 -17.71
N ILE A 127 7.09 -5.29 -16.45
CA ILE A 127 5.70 -5.62 -16.11
C ILE A 127 4.75 -4.49 -16.53
N ALA A 128 5.07 -3.24 -16.16
CA ALA A 128 4.26 -2.09 -16.49
C ALA A 128 4.16 -1.85 -18.00
N GLN A 129 5.25 -2.04 -18.76
CA GLN A 129 5.25 -1.96 -20.22
C GLN A 129 4.29 -2.98 -20.84
N ASN A 130 4.30 -4.23 -20.36
CA ASN A 130 3.39 -5.26 -20.85
C ASN A 130 1.92 -4.91 -20.54
N LEU A 131 1.64 -4.43 -19.32
CA LEU A 131 0.27 -4.04 -18.93
C LEU A 131 -0.26 -2.83 -19.72
N ILE A 132 0.61 -1.90 -20.13
CA ILE A 132 0.23 -0.75 -20.96
C ILE A 132 0.01 -1.18 -22.42
N GLY A 133 0.81 -2.13 -22.91
CA GLY A 133 0.75 -2.60 -24.29
C GLY A 133 -0.43 -3.52 -24.60
N GLY A 134 -0.96 -4.23 -23.60
CA GLY A 134 -1.97 -5.28 -23.77
C GLY A 134 -1.35 -6.65 -23.97
#